data_AF-A0AAW3Q3U8-F1
#
_entry.id   AF-A0AAW3Q3U8-F1
#
_cell.length_a   1.000
_cell.length_b   1.000
_cell.length_c   1.000
_cell.angle_alpha   90.00
_cell.angle_beta   90.00
_cell.angle_gamma   90.00
#
_symmetry.space_group_name_H-M   'P 1'
#
loop_
_entity.id
_entity.type
_entity.pdbx_description
1 polymer ?
#
loop_
_entity_poly.entity_id
_entity_poly.type
_entity_poly.pdbx_seq_one_letter_code
_entity_poly.pdbx_strand_id
1 'polypeptide(L)'
;MSELNQTPDDDMQAMADAALAASAAAASAADAKAPAAADEEQGLDDWAAALAEQNQQPVPAGATGAGVFQPLSKAAASSTHNDIEMILDIPVKMTVELGRTKIAIRNLLQLAQGSVVELDGMAGEPMDVLVNGCLIAQGEVVVVNDKFGIRLTDIITPAERIRKLNR
;
A
#
# COMPACT_ATOMS: atom_id res chain seq x y z
N MET A 1 34.10 -14.26 -58.99
CA MET A 1 32.79 -13.69 -59.40
C MET A 1 31.83 -14.88 -59.32
N SER A 2 31.02 -15.06 -58.28
CA SER A 2 30.04 -14.12 -57.69
C SER A 2 28.90 -13.85 -58.69
N GLU A 3 27.63 -14.13 -58.41
CA GLU A 3 26.97 -14.79 -57.25
C GLU A 3 25.88 -15.76 -57.73
N LEU A 4 25.38 -16.63 -56.84
CA LEU A 4 23.95 -16.63 -56.46
C LEU A 4 23.74 -17.50 -55.21
N ASN A 5 23.21 -16.90 -54.14
CA ASN A 5 22.66 -17.64 -53.00
C ASN A 5 21.12 -17.64 -53.15
N GLN A 6 20.48 -18.79 -52.98
CA GLN A 6 19.02 -18.90 -53.03
C GLN A 6 18.51 -19.78 -51.87
N THR A 7 18.04 -19.10 -50.84
CA THR A 7 17.14 -19.63 -49.80
C THR A 7 15.87 -18.79 -49.89
N PRO A 8 14.65 -19.37 -49.98
CA PRO A 8 13.44 -18.57 -50.17
C PRO A 8 13.13 -17.69 -48.96
N ASP A 9 12.70 -16.47 -49.21
CA ASP A 9 12.12 -15.60 -48.19
C ASP A 9 10.71 -16.08 -47.86
N ASP A 10 10.50 -16.64 -46.65
CA ASP A 10 9.17 -16.85 -46.04
C ASP A 10 8.60 -15.50 -45.57
N ASP A 11 8.47 -14.57 -46.53
CA ASP A 11 8.10 -13.18 -46.28
C ASP A 11 6.60 -13.11 -45.96
N MET A 12 6.29 -12.86 -44.68
CA MET A 12 4.96 -13.03 -44.09
C MET A 12 3.98 -11.93 -44.52
N GLN A 13 3.53 -11.97 -45.78
CA GLN A 13 2.56 -11.04 -46.35
C GLN A 13 1.14 -11.26 -45.78
N ALA A 14 0.92 -10.76 -44.57
CA ALA A 14 -0.35 -10.74 -43.86
C ALA A 14 -0.66 -9.34 -43.28
N MET A 15 -0.59 -8.30 -44.11
CA MET A 15 -1.01 -6.93 -43.76
C MET A 15 -2.20 -6.47 -44.61
N ALA A 16 -3.41 -6.64 -44.06
CA ALA A 16 -4.69 -6.03 -44.48
C ALA A 16 -5.77 -6.42 -43.45
N ASP A 17 -6.74 -5.61 -43.04
CA ASP A 17 -6.89 -4.14 -43.08
C ASP A 17 -8.02 -3.77 -42.06
N ALA A 18 -8.37 -2.48 -41.96
CA ALA A 18 -9.57 -1.90 -41.35
C ALA A 18 -9.72 -1.97 -39.81
N ALA A 19 -10.51 -1.10 -39.16
CA ALA A 19 -10.85 0.33 -39.36
C ALA A 19 -11.73 0.77 -38.17
N LEU A 20 -11.74 2.07 -37.82
CA LEU A 20 -12.75 2.62 -36.89
C LEU A 20 -13.99 3.10 -37.67
N ALA A 21 -15.21 2.94 -37.10
CA ALA A 21 -16.16 4.04 -36.82
C ALA A 21 -17.61 3.58 -36.53
N ALA A 22 -18.35 4.43 -35.77
CA ALA A 22 -19.80 4.67 -35.82
C ALA A 22 -20.80 3.54 -35.41
N SER A 23 -22.09 3.81 -35.13
CA SER A 23 -22.74 4.93 -34.40
C SER A 23 -24.25 4.70 -34.14
N ALA A 24 -24.75 5.17 -32.99
CA ALA A 24 -26.11 5.73 -32.75
C ALA A 24 -27.40 4.85 -32.75
N ALA A 25 -28.39 5.35 -31.98
CA ALA A 25 -29.87 5.15 -32.03
C ALA A 25 -30.50 3.80 -31.62
N ALA A 26 -31.80 3.70 -31.24
CA ALA A 26 -32.73 4.60 -30.51
C ALA A 26 -34.10 3.92 -30.22
N ALA A 27 -34.77 4.23 -29.09
CA ALA A 27 -36.16 3.87 -28.71
C ALA A 27 -36.47 2.34 -28.63
N SER A 28 -37.60 1.80 -28.12
CA SER A 28 -38.82 2.24 -27.39
C SER A 28 -39.36 1.01 -26.60
N ALA A 29 -40.45 0.92 -25.81
CA ALA A 29 -41.59 1.75 -25.36
C ALA A 29 -42.06 1.16 -23.98
N ALA A 30 -42.47 1.91 -22.94
CA ALA A 30 -43.74 2.61 -22.67
C ALA A 30 -44.99 1.74 -22.37
N ASP A 31 -45.39 1.68 -21.08
CA ASP A 31 -46.77 1.69 -20.54
C ASP A 31 -46.65 1.88 -18.99
N ALA A 32 -47.35 2.67 -18.18
CA ALA A 32 -48.40 3.71 -18.26
C ALA A 32 -49.50 3.46 -17.19
N LYS A 33 -49.36 3.98 -15.96
CA LYS A 33 -50.54 4.34 -15.15
C LYS A 33 -50.26 5.37 -14.04
N ALA A 34 -51.12 6.38 -13.98
CA ALA A 34 -51.44 7.20 -12.80
C ALA A 34 -52.99 7.14 -12.62
N PRO A 35 -53.60 7.49 -11.45
CA PRO A 35 -53.56 8.87 -10.93
C PRO A 35 -53.60 9.04 -9.39
N ALA A 36 -53.46 10.31 -8.94
CA ALA A 36 -53.97 10.88 -7.68
C ALA A 36 -53.40 10.37 -6.33
N ALA A 37 -53.48 11.10 -5.21
CA ALA A 37 -53.48 12.56 -4.93
C ALA A 37 -53.47 12.76 -3.38
N ALA A 38 -53.13 13.99 -2.93
CA ALA A 38 -53.32 14.55 -1.58
C ALA A 38 -52.27 14.24 -0.47
N ASP A 39 -52.14 15.24 0.41
CA ASP A 39 -51.69 15.23 1.82
C ASP A 39 -50.23 14.91 2.20
N GLU A 40 -49.33 15.89 2.01
CA GLU A 40 -47.99 15.95 2.65
C GLU A 40 -47.71 17.29 3.39
N GLU A 41 -48.68 17.82 4.16
CA GLU A 41 -48.51 19.09 4.93
C GLU A 41 -48.61 18.95 6.47
N GLN A 42 -48.81 17.74 7.03
CA GLN A 42 -49.02 17.55 8.48
C GLN A 42 -47.75 17.17 9.29
N GLY A 43 -46.58 17.03 8.64
CA GLY A 43 -45.38 16.49 9.27
C GLY A 43 -44.44 17.49 9.96
N LEU A 44 -44.52 18.79 9.66
CA LEU A 44 -43.52 19.77 10.11
C LEU A 44 -43.88 20.47 11.43
N ASP A 45 -45.15 20.74 11.70
CA ASP A 45 -45.57 21.50 12.89
C ASP A 45 -45.36 20.72 14.20
N ASP A 46 -45.56 19.39 14.17
CA ASP A 46 -45.42 18.52 15.35
C ASP A 46 -43.97 18.45 15.86
N TRP A 47 -42.99 18.57 14.95
CA TRP A 47 -41.57 18.68 15.30
C TRP A 47 -41.21 20.05 15.90
N ALA A 48 -41.88 21.12 15.48
CA ALA A 48 -41.64 22.46 16.00
C ALA A 48 -42.13 22.61 17.46
N ALA A 49 -43.25 21.98 17.81
CA ALA A 49 -43.80 21.97 19.16
C ALA A 49 -42.85 21.31 20.18
N ALA A 50 -42.27 20.15 19.84
CA ALA A 50 -41.36 19.40 20.73
C ALA A 50 -40.09 20.18 21.14
N LEU A 51 -39.62 21.09 20.28
CA LEU A 51 -38.47 21.96 20.55
C LEU A 51 -38.79 23.14 21.49
N ALA A 52 -40.05 23.58 21.55
CA ALA A 52 -40.48 24.67 22.42
C ALA A 52 -40.57 24.23 23.90
N GLU A 53 -41.06 23.02 24.15
CA GLU A 53 -41.27 22.44 25.49
C GLU A 53 -39.94 22.30 26.27
N GLN A 54 -38.85 21.93 25.58
CA GLN A 54 -37.54 21.67 26.19
C GLN A 54 -36.83 22.93 26.71
N ASN A 55 -37.33 24.13 26.39
CA ASN A 55 -36.71 25.41 26.78
C ASN A 55 -37.38 26.09 28.01
N GLN A 56 -38.22 25.38 28.77
CA GLN A 56 -38.91 25.92 29.95
C GLN A 56 -38.71 25.12 31.24
N GLN A 57 -37.44 24.93 31.65
CA GLN A 57 -37.09 24.47 33.01
C GLN A 57 -36.38 25.60 33.78
N PRO A 58 -36.96 26.16 34.87
CA PRO A 58 -36.30 27.20 35.66
C PRO A 58 -35.18 26.59 36.52
N VAL A 59 -33.95 27.12 36.38
CA VAL A 59 -32.78 26.69 37.17
C VAL A 59 -32.75 27.35 38.56
N PRO A 60 -32.88 26.60 39.67
CA PRO A 60 -32.69 27.15 41.01
C PRO A 60 -31.19 27.34 41.31
N ALA A 61 -30.81 28.55 41.73
CA ALA A 61 -29.43 28.84 42.09
C ALA A 61 -29.08 28.23 43.47
N GLY A 62 -28.27 27.16 43.48
CA GLY A 62 -27.79 26.50 44.70
C GLY A 62 -26.34 26.04 44.56
N ALA A 63 -25.40 26.83 45.09
CA ALA A 63 -23.97 26.62 44.88
C ALA A 63 -23.22 26.26 46.18
N THR A 64 -22.99 24.96 46.41
CA THR A 64 -21.88 24.43 47.24
C THR A 64 -21.57 22.99 46.81
N GLY A 65 -20.39 22.75 46.20
CA GLY A 65 -20.01 21.40 45.75
C GLY A 65 -18.72 21.32 44.92
N ALA A 66 -17.79 22.28 45.08
CA ALA A 66 -16.59 22.34 44.26
C ALA A 66 -15.50 21.36 44.76
N GLY A 67 -14.87 20.61 43.84
CA GLY A 67 -13.49 20.12 44.03
C GLY A 67 -13.21 18.62 43.84
N VAL A 68 -14.20 17.73 43.81
CA VAL A 68 -13.96 16.26 43.83
C VAL A 68 -14.29 15.55 42.50
N PHE A 69 -14.05 16.24 41.38
CA PHE A 69 -13.90 15.59 40.07
C PHE A 69 -12.87 16.37 39.24
N GLN A 70 -11.62 15.91 39.22
CA GLN A 70 -10.69 16.30 38.17
C GLN A 70 -11.10 15.55 36.89
N PRO A 71 -11.42 16.25 35.78
CA PRO A 71 -11.62 15.55 34.52
C PRO A 71 -10.27 14.98 34.06
N LEU A 72 -10.22 13.70 33.69
CA LEU A 72 -9.03 13.06 33.12
C LEU A 72 -8.80 13.48 31.64
N SER A 73 -9.15 14.72 31.30
CA SER A 73 -8.93 15.29 29.99
C SER A 73 -7.44 15.59 29.80
N LYS A 74 -6.79 14.79 28.94
CA LYS A 74 -5.48 15.08 28.32
C LYS A 74 -4.22 14.80 29.17
N ALA A 75 -4.26 13.80 30.05
CA ALA A 75 -3.06 13.26 30.73
C ALA A 75 -2.56 11.90 30.19
N ALA A 76 -3.39 11.17 29.43
CA ALA A 76 -3.16 9.75 29.09
C ALA A 76 -2.76 9.47 27.61
N ALA A 77 -2.39 10.50 26.84
CA ALA A 77 -2.17 10.39 25.39
C ALA A 77 -0.70 10.58 24.94
N SER A 78 0.24 10.79 25.86
CA SER A 78 1.64 11.14 25.55
C SER A 78 2.69 10.18 26.13
N SER A 79 2.30 9.16 26.90
CA SER A 79 3.22 8.14 27.42
C SER A 79 3.83 7.31 26.28
N THR A 80 2.98 6.72 25.44
CA THR A 80 3.37 5.76 24.39
C THR A 80 4.28 6.32 23.29
N HIS A 81 4.47 7.64 23.21
CA HIS A 81 5.48 8.24 22.32
C HIS A 81 6.89 8.16 22.92
N ASN A 82 7.06 8.49 24.21
CA ASN A 82 8.35 8.44 24.91
C ASN A 82 8.93 7.01 24.92
N ASP A 83 8.06 6.00 25.09
CA ASP A 83 8.47 4.58 25.10
C ASP A 83 9.09 4.14 23.75
N ILE A 84 8.65 4.74 22.64
CA ILE A 84 9.17 4.47 21.29
C ILE A 84 10.47 5.24 21.05
N GLU A 85 10.58 6.48 21.52
CA GLU A 85 11.79 7.31 21.36
C GLU A 85 13.04 6.63 21.95
N MET A 86 12.91 5.95 23.10
CA MET A 86 14.02 5.19 23.71
C MET A 86 14.47 3.96 22.90
N ILE A 87 13.66 3.48 21.96
CA ILE A 87 13.92 2.27 21.14
C ILE A 87 14.61 2.62 19.82
N LEU A 88 14.57 3.89 19.38
CA LEU A 88 15.09 4.32 18.08
C LEU A 88 16.61 4.13 17.92
N ASP A 89 17.37 4.22 19.01
CA ASP A 89 18.83 4.12 19.02
C ASP A 89 19.36 2.67 19.05
N ILE A 90 18.50 1.65 19.05
CA ILE A 90 18.92 0.24 19.10
C ILE A 90 19.53 -0.18 17.75
N PRO A 91 20.81 -0.60 17.69
CA PRO A 91 21.46 -0.99 16.44
C PRO A 91 20.92 -2.33 15.93
N VAL A 92 20.50 -2.39 14.67
CA VAL A 92 19.94 -3.60 14.05
C VAL A 92 20.79 -4.06 12.86
N LYS A 93 20.95 -5.39 12.70
CA LYS A 93 21.65 -5.96 11.55
C LYS A 93 20.79 -5.94 10.29
N MET A 94 21.13 -5.05 9.36
CA MET A 94 20.71 -5.14 7.98
C MET A 94 21.63 -6.07 7.18
N THR A 95 21.05 -6.87 6.28
CA THR A 95 21.73 -7.74 5.33
C THR A 95 21.22 -7.40 3.93
N VAL A 96 22.09 -7.42 2.93
CA VAL A 96 21.71 -7.22 1.52
C VAL A 96 22.14 -8.47 0.77
N GLU A 97 21.25 -9.01 -0.06
CA GLU A 97 21.48 -10.28 -0.75
C GLU A 97 21.50 -10.09 -2.27
N LEU A 98 22.64 -10.43 -2.88
CA LEU A 98 22.81 -10.52 -4.35
C LEU A 98 21.88 -11.58 -4.97
N GLY A 99 21.55 -12.62 -4.21
CA GLY A 99 20.67 -13.70 -4.63
C GLY A 99 20.78 -14.91 -3.73
N ARG A 100 19.86 -15.86 -3.91
CA ARG A 100 19.84 -17.17 -3.25
C ARG A 100 20.02 -18.27 -4.29
N THR A 101 20.17 -19.52 -3.85
CA THR A 101 20.13 -20.71 -4.71
C THR A 101 19.92 -21.96 -3.87
N LYS A 102 19.52 -23.07 -4.49
CA LYS A 102 19.33 -24.38 -3.83
C LYS A 102 20.13 -25.46 -4.53
N ILE A 103 21.34 -25.72 -4.04
CA ILE A 103 22.20 -26.81 -4.53
C ILE A 103 22.10 -28.07 -3.66
N ALA A 104 22.28 -29.24 -4.28
CA ALA A 104 22.35 -30.51 -3.55
C ALA A 104 23.60 -30.56 -2.65
N ILE A 105 23.49 -31.22 -1.48
CA ILE A 105 24.59 -31.37 -0.51
C ILE A 105 25.85 -31.98 -1.16
N ARG A 106 25.67 -32.91 -2.11
CA ARG A 106 26.77 -33.48 -2.92
C ARG A 106 27.59 -32.40 -3.64
N ASN A 107 26.90 -31.43 -4.25
CA ASN A 107 27.52 -30.38 -5.06
C ASN A 107 28.19 -29.34 -4.15
N LEU A 108 27.54 -29.00 -3.02
CA LEU A 108 28.10 -28.13 -1.98
C LEU A 108 29.45 -28.66 -1.46
N LEU A 109 29.54 -29.98 -1.21
CA LEU A 109 30.76 -30.64 -0.77
C LEU A 109 31.83 -30.81 -1.88
N GLN A 110 31.51 -30.46 -3.13
CA GLN A 110 32.42 -30.49 -4.28
C GLN A 110 32.91 -29.09 -4.69
N LEU A 111 32.44 -28.02 -4.04
CA LEU A 111 32.90 -26.66 -4.33
C LEU A 111 34.37 -26.48 -3.93
N ALA A 112 35.16 -25.98 -4.87
CA ALA A 112 36.57 -25.66 -4.71
C ALA A 112 36.84 -24.19 -5.09
N GLN A 113 38.07 -23.72 -4.87
CA GLN A 113 38.46 -22.38 -5.32
C GLN A 113 38.28 -22.26 -6.84
N GLY A 114 37.56 -21.24 -7.29
CA GLY A 114 37.22 -21.03 -8.71
C GLY A 114 35.91 -21.69 -9.17
N SER A 115 35.19 -22.42 -8.30
CA SER A 115 33.82 -22.84 -8.61
C SER A 115 32.88 -21.63 -8.72
N VAL A 116 32.15 -21.53 -9.84
CA VAL A 116 31.06 -20.58 -10.03
C VAL A 116 29.74 -21.23 -9.62
N VAL A 117 28.87 -20.48 -8.96
CA VAL A 117 27.53 -20.93 -8.53
C VAL A 117 26.50 -19.92 -9.02
N GLU A 118 25.50 -20.41 -9.73
CA GLU A 118 24.39 -19.61 -10.26
C GLU A 118 23.38 -19.28 -9.14
N LEU A 119 22.82 -18.07 -9.20
CA LEU A 119 21.87 -17.53 -8.22
C LEU A 119 20.51 -17.24 -8.88
N ASP A 120 19.46 -17.28 -8.07
CA ASP A 120 18.05 -17.20 -8.48
C ASP A 120 17.62 -15.81 -9.00
N GLY A 121 18.43 -14.75 -8.79
CA GLY A 121 18.12 -13.36 -9.18
C GLY A 121 18.84 -12.93 -10.46
N MET A 122 18.17 -12.12 -11.30
CA MET A 122 18.70 -11.73 -12.61
C MET A 122 19.64 -10.52 -12.54
N ALA A 123 20.62 -10.48 -13.46
CA ALA A 123 21.54 -9.36 -13.56
C ALA A 123 20.82 -8.06 -13.97
N GLY A 124 20.81 -7.08 -13.06
CA GLY A 124 20.14 -5.78 -13.25
C GLY A 124 18.83 -5.62 -12.47
N GLU A 125 18.33 -6.68 -11.82
CA GLU A 125 17.24 -6.55 -10.84
C GLU A 125 17.76 -5.89 -9.53
N PRO A 126 16.89 -5.18 -8.79
CA PRO A 126 17.27 -4.63 -7.49
C PRO A 126 17.44 -5.75 -6.45
N MET A 127 18.45 -5.61 -5.58
CA MET A 127 18.73 -6.58 -4.53
C MET A 127 17.73 -6.49 -3.38
N ASP A 128 17.43 -7.63 -2.77
CA ASP A 128 16.65 -7.71 -1.54
C ASP A 128 17.46 -7.15 -0.35
N VAL A 129 16.83 -6.24 0.39
CA VAL A 129 17.36 -5.65 1.63
C VAL A 129 16.55 -6.17 2.81
N LEU A 130 17.21 -6.95 3.67
CA LEU A 130 16.59 -7.65 4.79
C LEU A 130 17.09 -7.15 6.13
N VAL A 131 16.20 -7.11 7.12
CA VAL A 131 16.53 -6.84 8.52
C VAL A 131 15.97 -7.98 9.37
N ASN A 132 16.79 -8.54 10.25
CA ASN A 132 16.49 -9.76 11.02
C ASN A 132 16.00 -10.95 10.15
N GLY A 133 16.42 -11.01 8.87
CA GLY A 133 15.98 -12.03 7.91
C GLY A 133 14.62 -11.76 7.24
N CYS A 134 13.96 -10.65 7.56
CA CYS A 134 12.75 -10.21 6.87
C CYS A 134 13.06 -9.16 5.79
N LEU A 135 12.54 -9.34 4.58
CA LEU A 135 12.55 -8.32 3.53
C LEU A 135 11.83 -7.04 4.01
N ILE A 136 12.51 -5.90 3.87
CA ILE A 136 11.98 -4.57 4.21
C ILE A 136 12.01 -3.57 3.04
N ALA A 137 12.89 -3.79 2.06
CA ALA A 137 13.15 -2.87 0.96
C ALA A 137 13.86 -3.63 -0.18
N GLN A 138 13.89 -3.01 -1.35
CA GLN A 138 14.75 -3.42 -2.46
C GLN A 138 15.66 -2.24 -2.85
N GLY A 139 16.81 -2.52 -3.45
CA GLY A 139 17.73 -1.48 -3.88
C GLY A 139 18.87 -1.95 -4.77
N GLU A 140 19.39 -1.03 -5.57
CA GLU A 140 20.50 -1.27 -6.50
C GLU A 140 21.87 -0.99 -5.85
N VAL A 141 22.90 -1.72 -6.27
CA VAL A 141 24.27 -1.50 -5.79
C VAL A 141 24.88 -0.27 -6.44
N VAL A 142 25.40 0.63 -5.61
CA VAL A 142 26.16 1.81 -6.01
C VAL A 142 27.56 1.77 -5.39
N VAL A 143 28.53 2.45 -6.00
CA VAL A 143 29.87 2.63 -5.42
C VAL A 143 30.01 4.08 -4.97
N VAL A 144 30.41 4.28 -3.72
CA VAL A 144 30.58 5.60 -3.09
C VAL A 144 31.89 5.59 -2.30
N ASN A 145 32.86 6.42 -2.68
CA ASN A 145 34.18 6.51 -2.04
C ASN A 145 34.87 5.13 -1.92
N ASP A 146 34.96 4.41 -3.05
CA ASP A 146 35.52 3.06 -3.20
C ASP A 146 34.89 1.96 -2.32
N LYS A 147 33.68 2.22 -1.80
CA LYS A 147 32.89 1.27 -1.01
C LYS A 147 31.57 0.97 -1.70
N PHE A 148 31.10 -0.27 -1.56
CA PHE A 148 29.73 -0.62 -1.94
C PHE A 148 28.73 0.05 -0.99
N GLY A 149 27.67 0.60 -1.56
CA GLY A 149 26.46 1.07 -0.87
C GLY A 149 25.23 0.62 -1.66
N ILE A 150 24.05 0.81 -1.09
CA ILE A 150 22.77 0.50 -1.75
C ILE A 150 21.95 1.78 -1.89
N ARG A 151 21.43 2.03 -3.09
CA ARG A 151 20.35 3.00 -3.31
C ARG A 151 19.03 2.25 -3.25
N LEU A 152 18.22 2.56 -2.23
CA LEU A 152 16.89 1.96 -2.08
C LEU A 152 15.98 2.42 -3.22
N THR A 153 15.31 1.47 -3.88
CA THR A 153 14.37 1.70 -4.98
C THR A 153 12.92 1.59 -4.51
N ASP A 154 12.64 0.68 -3.57
CA ASP A 154 11.34 0.52 -2.90
C ASP A 154 11.56 0.15 -1.41
N ILE A 155 10.64 0.55 -0.52
CA ILE A 155 10.74 0.32 0.94
C ILE A 155 9.37 0.37 1.63
N ILE A 156 9.10 -0.63 2.47
CA ILE A 156 7.84 -0.72 3.23
C ILE A 156 7.72 0.40 4.28
N THR A 157 6.48 0.68 4.69
CA THR A 157 6.18 1.84 5.57
C THR A 157 6.92 1.75 6.92
N PRO A 158 7.18 2.88 7.60
CA PRO A 158 7.83 2.87 8.92
C PRO A 158 7.09 2.00 9.95
N ALA A 159 5.74 2.04 9.94
CA ALA A 159 4.91 1.24 10.83
C ALA A 159 5.02 -0.28 10.54
N GLU A 160 5.20 -0.68 9.28
CA GLU A 160 5.44 -2.07 8.92
C GLU A 160 6.84 -2.52 9.29
N ARG A 161 7.87 -1.67 9.13
CA ARG A 161 9.25 -1.98 9.58
C ARG A 161 9.29 -2.30 11.07
N ILE A 162 8.63 -1.50 11.92
CA ILE A 162 8.51 -1.77 13.37
C ILE A 162 7.80 -3.12 13.61
N ARG A 163 6.73 -3.43 12.87
CA ARG A 163 6.04 -4.73 12.97
C ARG A 163 6.88 -5.92 12.48
N LYS A 164 7.75 -5.74 11.48
CA LYS A 164 8.68 -6.78 10.99
C LYS A 164 9.86 -7.01 11.95
N LEU A 165 10.28 -5.98 12.69
CA LEU A 165 11.36 -6.06 13.70
C LEU A 165 10.97 -6.86 14.94
N ASN A 166 9.69 -6.83 15.32
CA ASN A 166 9.16 -7.43 16.55
C ASN A 166 8.62 -8.87 16.35
N ARG A 167 9.14 -9.61 15.37
CA ARG A 167 8.75 -10.99 15.05
C ARG A 167 9.96 -11.91 14.99
#